data_AF-A0A3N0YLG5-F1
#
_entry.id   AF-A0A3N0YLG5-F1
#
_cell.length_a   1.000
_cell.length_b   1.000
_cell.length_c   1.000
_cell.angle_alpha   90.00
_cell.angle_beta   90.00
_cell.angle_gamma   90.00
#
_symmetry.space_group_name_H-M   'P 1'
#
loop_
_entity.id
_entity.type
_entity.pdbx_description
1 polymer ?
#
loop_
_entity_poly.entity_id
_entity_poly.type
_entity_poly.pdbx_seq_one_letter_code
_entity_poly.pdbx_strand_id
1 'polypeptide(L)'
;MEDSLTRFCTSNLTGQMSQIGINRFVHSWNAHRIPGRGIPNKLARTGTPRKITADLLPDATVAADMYDRDMGSSLTRISSFGGDPFLSEADKVRVEQHFSQYYPDLAVVFDNVANYNYVPFKQALIYLINVTKRFS
;
A
#
# COMPACT_ATOMS: atom_id res chain seq x y z
N MET A 1 -3.66 -21.07 -1.80
CA MET A 1 -3.74 -20.05 -0.73
C MET A 1 -5.17 -20.04 -0.23
N GLU A 2 -5.50 -20.99 0.66
CA GLU A 2 -6.89 -21.37 0.93
C GLU A 2 -7.46 -20.78 2.23
N ASP A 3 -6.65 -20.45 3.24
CA ASP A 3 -7.15 -19.87 4.49
C ASP A 3 -7.19 -18.33 4.46
N SER A 4 -8.22 -17.75 5.07
CA SER A 4 -8.46 -16.30 5.12
C SER A 4 -7.32 -15.53 5.80
N LEU A 5 -6.70 -16.14 6.82
CA LEU A 5 -5.60 -15.52 7.56
C LEU A 5 -4.36 -15.36 6.68
N THR A 6 -3.95 -16.40 5.94
CA THR A 6 -2.83 -16.28 4.99
C THR A 6 -3.10 -15.20 3.95
N ARG A 7 -4.34 -15.09 3.45
CA ARG A 7 -4.73 -14.02 2.51
C ARG A 7 -4.61 -12.64 3.16
N PHE A 8 -5.12 -12.48 4.38
CA PHE A 8 -4.98 -11.24 5.16
C PHE A 8 -3.52 -10.85 5.35
N CYS A 9 -2.68 -11.75 5.87
CA CYS A 9 -1.25 -11.48 6.11
C CYS A 9 -0.51 -11.12 4.81
N THR A 10 -0.80 -11.84 3.72
CA THR A 10 -0.20 -11.59 2.40
C THR A 10 -0.61 -10.22 1.88
N SER A 11 -1.90 -9.88 1.91
CA SER A 11 -2.42 -8.58 1.48
C SER A 11 -1.85 -7.44 2.32
N ASN A 12 -1.88 -7.59 3.65
CA ASN A 12 -1.39 -6.57 4.57
C ASN A 12 0.10 -6.26 4.32
N LEU A 13 0.96 -7.29 4.31
CA LEU A 13 2.39 -7.09 4.10
C LEU A 13 2.70 -6.53 2.70
N THR A 14 2.02 -7.04 1.67
CA THR A 14 2.18 -6.55 0.29
C THR A 14 1.73 -5.10 0.15
N GLY A 15 0.63 -4.71 0.81
CA GLY A 15 0.15 -3.33 0.86
C GLY A 15 1.18 -2.39 1.48
N GLN A 16 1.78 -2.78 2.60
CA GLN A 16 2.84 -2.01 3.25
C GLN A 16 4.09 -1.87 2.36
N MET A 17 4.53 -2.95 1.69
CA MET A 17 5.62 -2.87 0.71
C MET A 17 5.29 -1.92 -0.44
N SER A 18 4.07 -2.01 -0.97
CA SER A 18 3.59 -1.18 -2.08
C SER A 18 3.57 0.30 -1.68
N GLN A 19 3.13 0.60 -0.44
CA GLN A 19 3.12 1.96 0.08
C GLN A 19 4.54 2.54 0.18
N ILE A 20 5.54 1.75 0.58
CA ILE A 20 6.95 2.18 0.58
C ILE A 20 7.41 2.54 -0.83
N GLY A 21 7.13 1.67 -1.80
CA GLY A 21 7.48 1.90 -3.21
C GLY A 21 6.82 3.15 -3.78
N ILE A 22 5.50 3.31 -3.59
CA ILE A 22 4.72 4.48 -4.01
C ILE A 22 5.27 5.75 -3.38
N ASN A 23 5.52 5.74 -2.06
CA ASN A 23 6.06 6.89 -1.35
C ASN A 23 7.42 7.29 -1.94
N ARG A 24 8.35 6.35 -2.10
CA ARG A 24 9.67 6.63 -2.67
C ARG A 24 9.58 7.19 -4.10
N PHE A 25 8.71 6.61 -4.92
CA PHE A 25 8.45 7.11 -6.27
C PHE A 25 7.94 8.55 -6.27
N VAL A 26 6.89 8.84 -5.49
CA VAL A 26 6.29 10.18 -5.39
C VAL A 26 7.31 11.21 -4.89
N HIS A 27 8.11 10.86 -3.88
CA HIS A 27 9.15 11.75 -3.36
C HIS A 27 10.21 12.04 -4.42
N SER A 28 10.72 11.01 -5.11
CA SER A 28 11.71 11.16 -6.17
C SER A 28 11.16 11.99 -7.34
N TRP A 29 9.94 11.67 -7.79
CA TRP A 29 9.26 12.39 -8.87
C TRP A 29 9.12 13.88 -8.55
N ASN A 30 8.68 14.21 -7.34
CA ASN A 30 8.47 15.60 -6.92
C ASN A 30 9.78 16.36 -6.64
N ALA A 31 10.88 15.66 -6.41
CA ALA A 31 12.21 16.24 -6.28
C ALA A 31 12.91 16.49 -7.63
N HIS A 32 12.47 15.85 -8.71
CA HIS A 32 13.07 15.97 -10.03
C HIS A 32 12.73 17.30 -10.71
N ARG A 33 13.65 17.82 -11.55
CA ARG A 33 13.41 19.03 -12.35
C ARG A 33 12.71 18.66 -13.65
N ILE A 34 11.51 19.20 -13.84
CA ILE A 34 10.77 19.12 -15.10
C ILE A 34 11.28 20.25 -16.02
N PRO A 35 11.83 19.94 -17.21
CA PRO A 35 12.28 20.95 -18.17
C PRO A 35 11.19 21.98 -18.48
N GLY A 36 11.55 23.27 -18.47
CA GLY A 36 10.61 24.38 -18.71
C GLY A 36 9.57 24.65 -17.61
N ARG A 37 9.48 23.83 -16.56
CA ARG A 37 8.51 24.00 -15.46
C ARG A 37 9.16 24.23 -14.10
N GLY A 38 10.28 23.58 -13.80
CA GLY A 38 10.97 23.67 -12.51
C GLY A 38 10.87 22.39 -11.68
N ILE A 39 11.07 22.49 -10.36
CA ILE A 39 11.02 21.34 -9.44
C ILE A 39 9.68 21.37 -8.68
N PRO A 40 8.82 20.34 -8.77
CA PRO A 40 7.50 20.34 -8.13
C PRO A 40 7.53 20.73 -6.64
N ASN A 41 8.43 20.13 -5.84
CA ASN A 41 8.57 20.48 -4.42
C ASN A 41 8.94 21.94 -4.16
N LYS A 42 9.63 22.61 -5.09
CA LYS A 42 9.93 24.06 -4.97
C LYS A 42 8.73 24.90 -5.37
N LEU A 43 8.01 24.50 -6.42
CA LEU A 43 6.80 25.17 -6.90
C LEU A 43 5.66 25.09 -5.86
N ALA A 44 5.54 23.96 -5.17
CA ALA A 44 4.52 23.78 -4.13
C ALA A 44 4.70 24.74 -2.94
N ARG A 45 5.94 25.17 -2.63
CA ARG A 45 6.23 26.11 -1.52
C ARG A 45 5.63 27.49 -1.75
N THR A 46 5.42 27.89 -3.00
CA THR A 46 4.77 29.17 -3.34
C THR A 46 3.25 29.11 -3.27
N GLY A 47 2.70 27.98 -2.82
CA GLY A 47 1.26 27.69 -2.77
C GLY A 47 0.78 26.89 -3.98
N THR A 48 -0.30 26.13 -3.78
CA THR A 48 -0.95 25.34 -4.84
C THR A 48 -1.86 26.26 -5.65
N PRO A 49 -1.58 26.54 -6.95
CA PRO A 49 -2.27 27.62 -7.66
C PRO A 49 -3.76 27.37 -7.93
N ARG A 50 -4.23 26.11 -7.90
CA ARG A 50 -5.64 25.76 -8.10
C ARG A 50 -5.92 24.31 -7.69
N LYS A 51 -7.08 24.07 -7.08
CA LYS A 51 -7.62 22.70 -6.96
C LYS A 51 -8.03 22.21 -8.35
N ILE A 52 -7.74 20.95 -8.65
CA ILE A 52 -8.26 20.29 -9.86
C ILE A 52 -9.76 20.10 -9.66
N THR A 53 -10.56 20.40 -10.67
CA THR A 53 -12.02 20.21 -10.61
C THR A 53 -12.36 18.73 -10.76
N ALA A 54 -13.51 18.32 -10.22
CA ALA A 54 -14.00 16.95 -10.34
C ALA A 54 -14.20 16.51 -11.80
N ASP A 55 -14.42 17.45 -12.72
CA ASP A 55 -14.52 17.18 -14.16
C ASP A 55 -13.20 16.68 -14.77
N LEU A 56 -12.06 17.10 -14.20
CA LEU A 56 -10.72 16.74 -14.67
C LEU A 56 -10.14 15.55 -13.90
N LEU A 57 -10.45 15.45 -12.61
CA LEU A 57 -10.04 14.36 -11.75
C LEU A 57 -11.21 13.96 -10.85
N PRO A 58 -12.10 13.07 -11.33
CA PRO A 58 -13.25 12.63 -10.55
C PRO A 58 -12.82 11.82 -9.33
N ASP A 59 -13.71 11.74 -8.35
CA ASP A 59 -13.54 10.82 -7.22
C ASP A 59 -13.42 9.36 -7.70
N ALA A 60 -12.74 8.52 -6.93
CA ALA A 60 -12.53 7.11 -7.27
C ALA A 60 -13.84 6.35 -7.55
N THR A 61 -14.91 6.66 -6.82
CA THR A 61 -16.23 6.05 -7.03
C THR A 61 -16.82 6.46 -8.38
N VAL A 62 -16.79 7.76 -8.68
CA VAL A 62 -17.28 8.32 -9.96
C VAL A 62 -16.45 7.79 -11.13
N ALA A 63 -15.12 7.71 -10.98
CA ALA A 63 -14.24 7.15 -12.00
C ALA A 63 -14.55 5.67 -12.28
N ALA A 64 -14.84 4.88 -11.24
CA ALA A 64 -15.26 3.49 -11.41
C ALA A 64 -16.62 3.37 -12.11
N ASP A 65 -17.58 4.24 -11.79
CA ASP A 65 -18.88 4.30 -12.48
C ASP A 65 -18.76 4.73 -13.95
N MET A 66 -17.83 5.63 -14.26
CA MET A 66 -17.50 6.00 -15.63
C MET A 66 -16.92 4.82 -16.39
N TYR A 67 -15.95 4.12 -15.80
CA TYR A 67 -15.34 2.94 -16.43
C TYR A 67 -16.38 1.85 -16.75
N ASP A 68 -17.29 1.58 -15.81
CA ASP A 68 -18.39 0.61 -16.00
C ASP A 68 -19.29 0.99 -17.19
N ARG A 69 -19.73 2.25 -17.22
CA ARG A 69 -20.62 2.77 -18.27
C ARG A 69 -19.95 2.85 -19.64
N ASP A 70 -18.71 3.32 -19.68
CA ASP A 70 -18.03 3.68 -20.93
C ASP A 70 -17.33 2.48 -21.56
N MET A 71 -16.83 1.55 -20.75
CA MET A 71 -16.09 0.36 -21.20
C MET A 71 -16.92 -0.93 -21.14
N GLY A 72 -18.13 -0.89 -20.57
CA GLY A 72 -18.99 -2.07 -20.39
C GLY A 72 -18.37 -3.14 -19.49
N SER A 73 -17.44 -2.75 -18.61
CA SER A 73 -16.68 -3.65 -17.74
C SER A 73 -16.60 -3.07 -16.34
N SER A 74 -16.86 -3.89 -15.32
CA SER A 74 -16.89 -3.41 -13.93
C SER A 74 -15.57 -3.68 -13.21
N LEU A 75 -15.02 -2.64 -12.59
CA LEU A 75 -13.90 -2.79 -11.64
C LEU A 75 -14.41 -3.50 -10.38
N THR A 76 -13.57 -4.33 -9.76
CA THR A 76 -13.90 -4.93 -8.45
C THR A 76 -13.96 -3.83 -7.38
N ARG A 77 -15.17 -3.47 -6.95
CA ARG A 77 -15.40 -2.32 -6.05
C ARG A 77 -15.09 -2.61 -4.59
N ILE A 78 -15.52 -3.78 -4.10
CA ILE A 78 -15.35 -4.21 -2.71
C ILE A 78 -14.89 -5.66 -2.75
N SER A 79 -13.64 -5.89 -2.37
CA SER A 79 -13.09 -7.24 -2.26
C SER A 79 -13.10 -7.69 -0.80
N SER A 80 -13.70 -8.84 -0.51
CA SER A 80 -13.61 -9.51 0.79
C SER A 80 -12.31 -10.32 0.94
N PHE A 81 -11.31 -10.06 0.09
CA PHE A 81 -10.08 -10.83 0.07
C PHE A 81 -9.23 -10.58 1.32
N GLY A 82 -9.13 -11.60 2.17
CA GLY A 82 -8.33 -11.54 3.40
C GLY A 82 -8.97 -10.63 4.44
N GLY A 83 -10.14 -11.02 4.94
CA GLY A 83 -10.80 -10.31 6.03
C GLY A 83 -9.95 -10.27 7.29
N ASP A 84 -10.16 -9.23 8.10
CA ASP A 84 -9.48 -9.06 9.39
C ASP A 84 -9.70 -10.29 10.28
N PRO A 85 -8.63 -11.02 10.67
CA PRO A 85 -8.76 -12.24 11.45
C PRO A 85 -8.86 -11.97 12.96
N PHE A 86 -8.72 -10.72 13.42
CA PHE A 86 -8.66 -10.41 14.85
C PHE A 86 -10.05 -10.22 15.47
N LEU A 87 -10.24 -10.76 16.68
CA LEU A 87 -11.46 -10.57 17.47
C LEU A 87 -11.47 -9.20 18.18
N SER A 88 -10.30 -8.58 18.36
CA SER A 88 -10.16 -7.29 19.02
C SER A 88 -8.99 -6.46 18.46
N GLU A 89 -9.10 -5.14 18.55
CA GLU A 89 -8.00 -4.23 18.17
C GLU A 89 -6.75 -4.45 19.04
N ALA A 90 -6.93 -4.90 20.29
CA ALA A 90 -5.81 -5.19 21.19
C ALA A 90 -4.95 -6.37 20.68
N ASP A 91 -5.56 -7.39 20.08
CA ASP A 91 -4.85 -8.53 19.51
C ASP A 91 -4.07 -8.11 18.26
N LYS A 92 -4.69 -7.28 17.42
CA LYS A 92 -4.03 -6.69 16.25
C LYS A 92 -2.78 -5.89 16.63
N VAL A 93 -2.90 -4.98 17.62
CA VAL A 93 -1.77 -4.18 18.11
C VAL A 93 -0.66 -5.06 18.67
N ARG A 94 -1.00 -6.15 19.37
CA ARG A 94 0.00 -7.12 19.88
C ARG A 94 0.78 -7.79 18.74
N VAL A 95 0.08 -8.19 17.67
CA VAL A 95 0.74 -8.75 16.49
C VAL A 95 1.64 -7.72 15.83
N GLU A 96 1.17 -6.49 15.64
CA GLU A 96 1.96 -5.40 15.03
C GLU A 96 3.22 -5.10 15.84
N GLN A 97 3.12 -5.04 17.17
CA GLN A 97 4.27 -4.85 18.05
C GLN A 97 5.26 -6.01 17.96
N HIS A 98 4.76 -7.24 18.02
CA HIS A 98 5.61 -8.44 17.96
C HIS A 98 6.27 -8.58 16.58
N PHE A 99 5.58 -8.20 15.50
CA PHE A 99 6.14 -8.13 14.15
C PHE A 99 7.23 -7.06 14.05
N SER A 100 6.96 -5.86 14.55
CA SER A 100 7.90 -4.72 14.49
C SER A 100 9.18 -4.94 15.30
N GLN A 101 9.18 -5.83 16.30
CA GLN A 101 10.41 -6.22 17.01
C GLN A 101 11.41 -6.95 16.11
N TYR A 102 10.93 -7.74 15.14
CA TYR A 102 11.77 -8.54 14.25
C TYR A 102 11.96 -7.89 12.87
N TYR A 103 10.98 -7.10 12.44
CA TYR A 103 11.01 -6.34 11.19
C TYR A 103 10.75 -4.85 11.47
N PRO A 104 11.68 -4.15 12.18
CA PRO A 104 11.48 -2.76 12.59
C PRO A 104 11.51 -1.79 11.42
N ASP A 105 12.21 -2.13 10.33
CA ASP A 105 12.25 -1.35 9.11
C ASP A 105 11.91 -2.20 7.89
N LEU A 106 10.67 -2.03 7.42
CA LEU A 106 10.18 -2.70 6.23
C LEU A 106 10.79 -2.18 4.93
N ALA A 107 11.46 -1.03 4.96
CA ALA A 107 12.18 -0.51 3.80
C ALA A 107 13.36 -1.42 3.42
N VAL A 108 14.03 -2.04 4.41
CA VAL A 108 15.09 -3.03 4.18
C VAL A 108 14.53 -4.26 3.45
N VAL A 109 13.35 -4.72 3.84
CA VAL A 109 12.68 -5.86 3.18
C VAL A 109 12.31 -5.49 1.74
N PHE A 110 11.76 -4.29 1.55
CA PHE A 110 11.43 -3.76 0.23
C PHE A 110 12.67 -3.69 -0.67
N ASP A 111 13.79 -3.16 -0.18
CA ASP A 111 15.03 -3.03 -0.95
C ASP A 111 15.57 -4.38 -1.41
N ASN A 112 15.47 -5.41 -0.57
CA ASN A 112 15.83 -6.77 -0.98
C ASN A 112 14.94 -7.26 -2.12
N VAL A 113 13.62 -7.09 -2.01
CA VAL A 113 12.66 -7.49 -3.07
C VAL A 113 12.94 -6.75 -4.37
N ALA A 114 13.19 -5.44 -4.31
CA ALA A 114 13.50 -4.61 -5.48
C ALA A 114 14.79 -5.06 -6.20
N ASN A 115 15.73 -5.66 -5.44
CA ASN A 115 16.98 -6.22 -5.96
C ASN A 115 16.90 -7.74 -6.19
N TYR A 116 15.70 -8.27 -6.44
CA TYR A 116 15.46 -9.70 -6.74
C TYR A 116 15.81 -10.68 -5.61
N ASN A 117 16.06 -10.20 -4.39
CA ASN A 117 16.21 -11.03 -3.20
C ASN A 117 14.88 -11.14 -2.43
N TYR A 118 14.13 -12.20 -2.70
CA TYR A 118 12.81 -12.43 -2.10
C TYR A 118 12.85 -13.14 -0.74
N VAL A 119 14.03 -13.56 -0.27
CA VAL A 119 14.15 -14.35 0.97
C VAL A 119 13.64 -13.59 2.20
N PRO A 120 14.02 -12.33 2.44
CA PRO A 120 13.55 -11.58 3.61
C PRO A 120 12.03 -11.39 3.62
N PHE A 121 11.43 -11.16 2.45
CA PHE A 121 9.98 -11.02 2.33
C PHE A 121 9.26 -12.33 2.67
N LYS A 122 9.73 -13.48 2.16
CA LYS A 122 9.15 -14.78 2.48
C LYS A 122 9.25 -15.08 3.98
N GLN A 123 10.38 -14.78 4.59
CA GLN A 123 10.58 -14.96 6.04
C GLN A 123 9.66 -14.04 6.85
N ALA A 124 9.52 -12.78 6.45
CA ALA A 124 8.61 -11.82 7.06
C ALA A 124 7.16 -12.30 6.97
N LEU A 125 6.73 -12.78 5.80
CA LEU A 125 5.37 -13.27 5.60
C LEU A 125 5.07 -14.52 6.47
N ILE A 126 5.97 -15.50 6.48
CA ILE A 126 5.81 -16.70 7.32
C ILE A 126 5.76 -16.31 8.80
N TYR A 127 6.62 -15.38 9.21
CA TYR A 127 6.63 -14.88 10.57
C TYR A 127 5.33 -14.18 10.94
N LEU A 128 4.84 -13.28 10.09
CA LEU A 128 3.56 -12.59 10.27
C LEU A 128 2.41 -13.57 10.40
N ILE A 129 2.31 -14.56 9.50
CA ILE A 129 1.30 -15.62 9.56
C ILE A 129 1.35 -16.36 10.90
N ASN A 130 2.55 -16.75 11.35
CA ASN A 130 2.72 -17.49 12.59
C ASN A 130 2.35 -16.68 13.83
N VAL A 131 2.66 -15.38 13.85
CA VAL A 131 2.28 -14.50 14.96
C VAL A 131 0.78 -14.24 14.92
N THR A 132 0.20 -13.90 13.76
CA THR A 132 -1.25 -13.70 13.60
C THR A 132 -2.03 -14.91 14.09
N LYS A 133 -1.64 -16.12 13.69
CA LYS A 133 -2.28 -17.38 14.15
C LYS A 133 -2.31 -17.60 15.67
N ARG A 134 -1.43 -16.94 16.42
CA ARG A 134 -1.38 -17.05 17.90
C ARG A 134 -2.35 -16.11 18.60
N PHE A 135 -2.78 -15.04 17.92
CA PHE A 135 -3.58 -13.96 18.48
C PHE A 135 -4.93 -13.76 17.76
N SER A 136 -5.19 -14.51 16.68
CA SER A 136 -6.46 -14.58 15.95
C SER A 136 -7.33 -15.73 16.42
#